data_AF-A0A3D2FDV1-F1
#
_entry.id   AF-A0A3D2FDV1-F1
#
_cell.length_a   1.000
_cell.length_b   1.000
_cell.length_c   1.000
_cell.angle_alpha   90.00
_cell.angle_beta   90.00
_cell.angle_gamma   90.00
#
_symmetry.space_group_name_H-M   'P 1'
#
loop_
_entity.id
_entity.type
_entity.pdbx_description
1 polymer ?
#
loop_
_entity_poly.entity_id
_entity_poly.type
_entity_poly.pdbx_seq_one_letter_code
_entity_poly.pdbx_strand_id
1 'polypeptide(L)'
;MVQAEVEADANAAALAELSGGSVGEAMRLSLLGGLQIYTEIVGILGSLPNMDRARTLRLAEAAAQRGAEEKLDLLFTLLEIALARLARTGATGQPPQIEAAPHEASIMSRLASTPHQGRAWADVGHEAMARARHGRAVNLDPAALVLDTIFKIQGAAAS
;
A
#
# COMPACT_ATOMS: atom_id res chain seq x y z
N MET A 1 -9.03 17.17 24.77
CA MET A 1 -9.40 17.88 23.52
C MET A 1 -8.20 17.99 22.59
N VAL A 2 -7.04 18.48 23.05
CA VAL A 2 -5.80 18.62 22.24
C VAL A 2 -5.37 17.33 21.51
N GLN A 3 -5.40 16.16 22.15
CA GLN A 3 -4.94 14.91 21.50
C GLN A 3 -5.83 14.46 20.34
N ALA A 4 -7.15 14.62 20.48
CA ALA A 4 -8.11 14.26 19.42
C ALA A 4 -8.03 15.23 18.23
N GLU A 5 -7.70 16.50 18.49
CA GLU A 5 -7.50 17.52 17.46
C GLU A 5 -6.22 17.26 16.66
N VAL A 6 -5.11 16.93 17.33
CA VAL A 6 -3.85 16.54 16.67
C VAL A 6 -4.01 15.26 15.82
N GLU A 7 -4.77 14.28 16.30
CA GLU A 7 -5.02 13.04 15.55
C GLU A 7 -5.93 13.30 14.33
N ALA A 8 -6.94 14.17 14.47
CA ALA A 8 -7.78 14.57 13.34
C ALA A 8 -6.97 15.30 12.25
N ASP A 9 -6.07 16.22 12.65
CA ASP A 9 -5.20 16.94 11.72
C ASP A 9 -4.22 15.99 11.01
N ALA A 10 -3.62 15.04 11.74
CA ALA A 10 -2.74 14.03 11.17
C ALA A 10 -3.47 13.14 10.15
N ASN A 11 -4.69 12.70 10.47
CA ASN A 11 -5.52 11.90 9.56
C ASN A 11 -5.92 12.71 8.31
N ALA A 12 -6.25 13.99 8.46
CA ALA A 12 -6.55 14.86 7.33
C ALA A 12 -5.34 15.06 6.41
N ALA A 13 -4.14 15.27 6.97
CA ALA A 13 -2.91 15.37 6.20
C ALA A 13 -2.59 14.06 5.46
N ALA A 14 -2.73 12.91 6.12
CA ALA A 14 -2.53 11.60 5.51
C ALA A 14 -3.52 11.33 4.36
N LEU A 15 -4.80 11.68 4.52
CA LEU A 15 -5.81 11.56 3.47
C LEU A 15 -5.52 12.50 2.29
N ALA A 16 -5.13 13.75 2.56
CA ALA A 16 -4.76 14.69 1.51
C ALA A 16 -3.55 14.19 0.70
N GLU A 17 -2.58 13.60 1.38
CA GLU A 17 -1.38 13.05 0.78
C GLU A 17 -1.67 11.81 -0.08
N LEU A 18 -2.46 10.85 0.43
CA LEU A 18 -2.82 9.64 -0.32
C LEU A 18 -3.77 9.94 -1.49
N SER A 19 -4.65 10.94 -1.35
CA SER A 19 -5.58 11.35 -2.40
C SER A 19 -4.95 12.21 -3.49
N GLY A 20 -3.69 12.64 -3.32
CA GLY A 20 -3.03 13.58 -4.22
C GLY A 20 -3.73 14.95 -4.27
N GLY A 21 -4.35 15.36 -3.15
CA GLY A 21 -5.11 16.61 -3.04
C GLY A 21 -6.55 16.57 -3.60
N SER A 22 -7.01 15.42 -4.10
CA SER A 22 -8.39 15.25 -4.57
C SER A 22 -9.35 15.08 -3.39
N VAL A 23 -10.25 16.05 -3.19
CA VAL A 23 -11.28 15.99 -2.12
C VAL A 23 -12.20 14.78 -2.29
N GLY A 24 -12.59 14.47 -3.53
CA GLY A 24 -13.43 13.30 -3.82
C GLY A 24 -12.75 11.98 -3.45
N GLU A 25 -11.46 11.86 -3.75
CA GLU A 25 -10.69 10.66 -3.39
C GLU A 25 -10.43 10.61 -1.88
N ALA A 26 -10.15 11.75 -1.22
CA ALA A 26 -10.01 11.81 0.23
C ALA A 26 -11.29 11.35 0.96
N MET A 27 -12.47 11.75 0.46
CA MET A 27 -13.75 11.25 0.98
C MET A 27 -13.92 9.75 0.74
N ARG A 28 -13.61 9.26 -0.47
CA ARG A 28 -13.66 7.82 -0.79
C ARG A 28 -12.74 7.01 0.14
N LEU A 29 -11.50 7.46 0.34
CA LEU A 29 -10.55 6.88 1.28
C LEU A 29 -11.13 6.86 2.69
N SER A 30 -11.69 7.96 3.17
CA SER A 30 -12.30 8.01 4.50
C SER A 30 -13.47 7.04 4.65
N LEU A 31 -14.36 6.96 3.66
CA LEU A 31 -15.57 6.11 3.70
C LEU A 31 -15.24 4.62 3.68
N LEU A 32 -14.19 4.22 2.96
CA LEU A 32 -13.81 2.83 2.77
C LEU A 32 -12.75 2.34 3.78
N GLY A 33 -12.30 3.19 4.70
CA GLY A 33 -11.26 2.85 5.68
C GLY A 33 -9.85 2.80 5.08
N GLY A 34 -9.56 3.71 4.15
CA GLY A 34 -8.32 3.75 3.38
C GLY A 34 -7.07 3.93 4.22
N LEU A 35 -7.10 4.71 5.31
CA LEU A 35 -5.96 4.87 6.21
C LEU A 35 -5.62 3.56 6.93
N GLN A 36 -6.65 2.80 7.34
CA GLN A 36 -6.46 1.50 7.98
C GLN A 36 -5.88 0.48 6.99
N ILE A 37 -6.41 0.44 5.77
CA ILE A 37 -5.88 -0.43 4.70
C ILE A 37 -4.42 -0.06 4.38
N TYR A 38 -4.12 1.23 4.23
CA TYR A 38 -2.76 1.71 3.96
C TYR A 38 -1.80 1.36 5.09
N THR A 39 -2.24 1.50 6.34
CA THR A 39 -1.45 1.11 7.52
C THR A 39 -1.11 -0.39 7.49
N GLU A 40 -2.06 -1.26 7.13
CA GLU A 40 -1.78 -2.70 7.00
C GLU A 40 -0.82 -2.99 5.85
N ILE A 41 -0.95 -2.31 4.70
CA ILE A 41 0.01 -2.42 3.58
C ILE A 41 1.42 -2.05 4.05
N VAL A 42 1.60 -0.88 4.65
CA VAL A 42 2.91 -0.42 5.15
C VAL A 42 3.45 -1.35 6.22
N GLY A 43 2.59 -1.89 7.08
CA GLY A 43 2.95 -2.91 8.08
C GLY A 43 3.45 -4.23 7.45
N ILE A 44 2.86 -4.67 6.34
CA ILE A 44 3.33 -5.84 5.58
C ILE A 44 4.66 -5.53 4.91
N LEU A 45 4.79 -4.40 4.21
CA LEU A 45 6.04 -3.96 3.59
C LEU A 45 7.16 -3.88 4.64
N GLY A 46 6.86 -3.36 5.84
CA GLY A 46 7.77 -3.30 6.97
C GLY A 46 8.32 -4.66 7.41
N SER A 47 7.62 -5.76 7.19
CA SER A 47 8.10 -7.11 7.53
C SER A 47 9.06 -7.71 6.49
N LEU A 48 9.17 -7.12 5.30
CA LEU A 48 10.00 -7.67 4.22
C LEU A 48 11.51 -7.61 4.56
N PRO A 49 12.28 -8.63 4.13
CA PRO A 49 11.91 -9.73 3.23
C PRO A 49 11.20 -10.92 3.92
N ASN A 50 11.21 -10.97 5.26
CA ASN A 50 10.60 -12.03 6.06
C ASN A 50 9.13 -11.74 6.32
N MET A 51 8.33 -11.84 5.27
CA MET A 51 6.93 -11.44 5.27
C MET A 51 6.11 -12.03 6.43
N ASP A 52 5.37 -11.17 7.13
CA ASP A 52 4.35 -11.57 8.10
C ASP A 52 3.17 -12.23 7.39
N ARG A 53 3.23 -13.57 7.30
CA ARG A 53 2.21 -14.40 6.66
C ARG A 53 0.84 -14.22 7.30
N ALA A 54 0.76 -14.07 8.62
CA ALA A 54 -0.50 -13.96 9.33
C ALA A 54 -1.19 -12.63 9.02
N ARG A 55 -0.44 -11.52 9.01
CA ARG A 55 -0.97 -10.22 8.59
C ARG A 55 -1.41 -10.22 7.13
N THR A 56 -0.61 -10.83 6.26
CA THR A 56 -0.89 -10.95 4.82
C THR A 56 -2.18 -11.73 4.55
N LEU A 57 -2.38 -12.87 5.22
CA LEU A 57 -3.61 -13.67 5.10
C LEU A 57 -4.84 -12.89 5.56
N ARG A 58 -4.76 -12.22 6.72
CA ARG A 58 -5.89 -11.40 7.22
C ARG A 58 -6.29 -10.30 6.23
N LEU A 59 -5.32 -9.64 5.61
CA LEU A 59 -5.59 -8.61 4.61
C LEU A 59 -6.28 -9.19 3.37
N ALA A 60 -5.81 -10.34 2.89
CA ALA A 60 -6.39 -11.04 1.74
C ALA A 60 -7.82 -11.52 2.02
N GLU A 61 -8.07 -12.12 3.19
CA GLU A 61 -9.39 -12.55 3.62
C GLU A 61 -10.37 -11.38 3.73
N ALA A 62 -9.93 -10.25 4.30
CA ALA A 62 -10.74 -9.03 4.40
C ALA A 62 -11.14 -8.48 3.02
N ALA A 63 -10.24 -8.57 2.05
CA ALA A 63 -10.48 -8.12 0.68
C ALA A 63 -11.38 -9.06 -0.14
N ALA A 64 -11.58 -10.30 0.33
CA ALA A 64 -12.42 -11.32 -0.32
C ALA A 64 -13.81 -11.48 0.33
N GLN A 65 -14.14 -10.66 1.33
CA GLN A 65 -15.47 -10.70 1.92
C GLN A 65 -16.55 -10.34 0.89
N ARG A 66 -17.71 -10.98 1.00
CA ARG A 66 -18.84 -10.72 0.11
C ARG A 66 -19.28 -9.25 0.22
N GLY A 67 -19.34 -8.53 -0.90
CA GLY A 67 -19.63 -7.08 -0.92
C GLY A 67 -18.42 -6.18 -0.69
N ALA A 68 -17.19 -6.72 -0.68
CA ALA A 68 -15.95 -5.97 -0.50
C ALA A 68 -15.30 -5.52 -1.81
N GLU A 69 -16.01 -5.54 -2.94
CA GLU A 69 -15.45 -5.22 -4.26
C GLU A 69 -14.80 -3.82 -4.29
N GLU A 70 -15.47 -2.80 -3.73
CA GLU A 70 -14.89 -1.45 -3.65
C GLU A 70 -13.65 -1.37 -2.74
N LYS A 71 -13.61 -2.18 -1.69
CA LYS A 71 -12.46 -2.26 -0.77
C LYS A 71 -11.28 -2.99 -1.40
N LEU A 72 -11.54 -4.03 -2.19
CA LEU A 72 -10.52 -4.71 -2.99
C LEU A 72 -9.91 -3.74 -4.01
N ASP A 73 -10.74 -2.93 -4.65
CA ASP A 73 -10.29 -1.92 -5.62
C ASP A 73 -9.45 -0.85 -4.96
N LEU A 74 -9.90 -0.40 -3.78
CA LEU A 74 -9.13 0.51 -2.96
C LEU A 74 -7.80 -0.10 -2.48
N LEU A 75 -7.79 -1.37 -2.08
CA LEU A 75 -6.58 -2.08 -1.66
C LEU A 75 -5.52 -2.05 -2.76
N PHE A 76 -5.87 -2.41 -4.00
CA PHE A 76 -4.93 -2.36 -5.12
C PHE A 76 -4.47 -0.94 -5.45
N THR A 77 -5.36 0.05 -5.36
CA THR A 77 -5.02 1.46 -5.54
C THR A 77 -3.98 1.92 -4.50
N LEU A 78 -4.20 1.58 -3.23
CA LEU A 78 -3.29 1.93 -2.14
C LEU A 78 -1.96 1.17 -2.23
N LEU A 79 -1.97 -0.07 -2.71
CA LEU A 79 -0.76 -0.84 -2.95
C LEU A 79 0.07 -0.21 -4.08
N GLU A 80 -0.58 0.23 -5.17
CA GLU A 80 0.07 0.99 -6.25
C GLU A 80 0.68 2.30 -5.74
N ILE A 81 -0.03 3.06 -4.89
CA ILE A 81 0.48 4.26 -4.23
C ILE A 81 1.71 3.94 -3.36
N ALA A 82 1.64 2.90 -2.52
CA ALA A 82 2.73 2.52 -1.64
C ALA A 82 4.00 2.13 -2.43
N LEU A 83 3.85 1.35 -3.50
CA LEU A 83 4.97 0.96 -4.36
C LEU A 83 5.55 2.14 -5.14
N ALA A 84 4.71 3.06 -5.61
CA ALA A 84 5.18 4.28 -6.26
C ALA A 84 5.98 5.17 -5.30
N ARG A 85 5.51 5.33 -4.05
CA ARG A 85 6.23 6.05 -2.99
C ARG A 85 7.56 5.39 -2.65
N LEU A 86 7.58 4.06 -2.55
CA LEU A 86 8.78 3.28 -2.28
C LEU A 86 9.81 3.38 -3.42
N ALA A 87 9.35 3.30 -4.67
CA ALA A 87 10.19 3.49 -5.85
C ALA A 87 10.79 4.90 -5.90
N ARG A 88 10.00 5.94 -5.62
CA ARG A 88 10.49 7.32 -5.54
C ARG A 88 11.51 7.51 -4.41
N THR A 89 11.30 6.86 -3.27
CA THR A 89 12.26 6.88 -2.15
C THR A 89 13.62 6.35 -2.61
N GLY A 90 13.66 5.21 -3.29
CA GLY A 90 14.92 4.68 -3.83
C GLY A 90 15.54 5.55 -4.92
N ALA A 91 14.71 6.11 -5.81
CA ALA A 91 15.20 6.95 -6.90
C ALA A 91 15.80 8.28 -6.43
N THR A 92 15.25 8.87 -5.36
CA THR A 92 15.62 10.21 -4.87
C THR A 92 16.45 10.19 -3.59
N GLY A 93 16.48 9.07 -2.87
CA GLY A 93 17.02 8.98 -1.52
C GLY A 93 16.18 9.71 -0.46
N GLN A 94 14.98 10.19 -0.82
CA GLN A 94 14.12 10.98 0.07
C GLN A 94 12.80 10.24 0.30
N PRO A 95 12.53 9.80 1.54
CA PRO A 95 11.22 9.24 1.87
C PRO A 95 10.12 10.33 1.90
N PRO A 96 8.84 9.93 1.95
CA PRO A 96 7.74 10.87 2.08
C PRO A 96 7.89 11.82 3.28
N GLN A 97 7.60 13.11 3.06
CA GLN A 97 7.63 14.12 4.13
C GLN A 97 6.44 14.00 5.08
N ILE A 98 5.28 13.62 4.54
CA ILE A 98 4.07 13.30 5.29
C ILE A 98 3.93 11.78 5.28
N GLU A 99 4.00 11.18 6.48
CA GLU A 99 3.67 9.78 6.70
C GLU A 99 2.15 9.60 6.74
N ALA A 100 1.64 8.69 5.91
CA ALA A 100 0.23 8.29 5.92
C ALA A 100 -0.01 7.00 6.72
N ALA A 101 1.06 6.38 7.22
CA ALA A 101 1.04 5.26 8.14
C ALA A 101 2.25 5.33 9.09
N PRO A 102 2.16 4.75 10.30
CA PRO A 102 3.27 4.75 11.25
C PRO A 102 4.55 4.15 10.66
N HIS A 103 5.67 4.87 10.83
CA HIS A 103 7.02 4.43 10.45
C HIS A 103 7.25 4.30 8.94
N GLU A 104 6.37 4.86 8.11
CA GLU A 104 6.42 4.73 6.66
C GLU A 104 7.77 5.18 6.09
N ALA A 105 8.29 6.35 6.50
CA ALA A 105 9.52 6.90 5.95
C ALA A 105 10.74 6.04 6.28
N SER A 106 10.78 5.50 7.50
CA SER A 106 11.84 4.60 7.96
C SER A 106 11.80 3.27 7.20
N ILE A 107 10.60 2.68 7.05
CA ILE A 107 10.40 1.44 6.30
C ILE A 107 10.82 1.62 4.84
N MET A 108 10.37 2.69 4.18
CA MET A 108 10.69 2.95 2.78
C MET A 108 12.18 3.18 2.56
N SER A 109 12.83 3.98 3.42
CA SER A 109 14.27 4.21 3.35
C SER A 109 15.09 2.93 3.48
N ARG A 110 14.66 2.00 4.34
CA ARG A 110 15.31 0.70 4.51
C ARG A 110 15.12 -0.21 3.31
N LEU A 111 13.93 -0.26 2.74
CA LEU A 111 13.57 -1.15 1.62
C LEU A 111 14.08 -0.63 0.26
N ALA A 112 14.27 0.68 0.13
CA ALA A 112 14.70 1.33 -1.10
C ALA A 112 15.88 2.27 -0.81
N SER A 113 17.00 1.70 -0.37
CA SER A 113 18.21 2.44 -0.01
C SER A 113 19.04 2.90 -1.23
N THR A 114 18.72 2.39 -2.42
CA THR A 114 19.45 2.71 -3.66
C THR A 114 18.50 2.97 -4.84
N PRO A 115 18.94 3.72 -5.87
CA PRO A 115 18.19 3.88 -7.11
C PRO A 115 17.90 2.56 -7.84
N HIS A 116 18.79 1.57 -7.71
CA HIS A 116 18.56 0.23 -8.25
C HIS A 116 17.35 -0.45 -7.59
N GLN A 117 17.29 -0.44 -6.25
CA GLN A 117 16.13 -0.95 -5.52
C GLN A 117 14.86 -0.14 -5.84
N GLY A 118 14.96 1.18 -5.96
CA GLY A 118 13.84 2.03 -6.39
C GLY A 118 13.27 1.61 -7.75
N ARG A 119 14.13 1.26 -8.71
CA ARG A 119 13.71 0.72 -10.01
C ARG A 119 13.06 -0.66 -9.89
N ALA A 120 13.64 -1.57 -9.10
CA ALA A 120 13.05 -2.89 -8.85
C ALA A 120 11.62 -2.78 -8.27
N TRP A 121 11.38 -1.83 -7.37
CA TRP A 121 10.05 -1.54 -6.81
C TRP A 121 9.07 -1.00 -7.86
N ALA A 122 9.53 -0.12 -8.76
CA ALA A 122 8.70 0.38 -9.86
C ALA A 122 8.31 -0.76 -10.81
N ASP A 123 9.27 -1.58 -11.21
CA ASP A 123 9.08 -2.69 -12.15
C ASP A 123 8.13 -3.74 -11.57
N VAL A 124 8.36 -4.20 -10.33
CA VAL A 124 7.49 -5.19 -9.68
C VAL A 124 6.08 -4.65 -9.48
N GLY A 125 5.93 -3.36 -9.15
CA GLY A 125 4.63 -2.72 -8.99
C GLY A 125 3.85 -2.71 -10.30
N HIS A 126 4.48 -2.29 -11.40
CA HIS A 126 3.86 -2.30 -12.72
C HIS A 126 3.40 -3.71 -13.12
N GLU A 127 4.26 -4.71 -12.97
CA GLU A 127 3.89 -6.09 -13.31
C GLU A 127 2.78 -6.66 -12.40
N ALA A 128 2.86 -6.42 -11.09
CA ALA A 128 1.91 -6.93 -10.12
C ALA A 128 0.51 -6.32 -10.35
N MET A 129 0.44 -5.01 -10.62
CA MET A 129 -0.85 -4.36 -10.92
C MET A 129 -1.43 -4.82 -12.26
N ALA A 130 -0.59 -5.04 -13.28
CA ALA A 130 -1.05 -5.59 -14.56
C ALA A 130 -1.67 -6.99 -14.39
N ARG A 131 -1.02 -7.87 -13.62
CA ARG A 131 -1.55 -9.20 -13.29
C ARG A 131 -2.82 -9.13 -12.46
N ALA A 132 -2.87 -8.25 -11.45
CA ALA A 132 -4.07 -8.04 -10.64
C ALA A 132 -5.27 -7.64 -11.51
N ARG A 133 -5.11 -6.65 -12.41
CA ARG A 133 -6.15 -6.21 -13.34
C ARG A 133 -6.60 -7.34 -14.27
N HIS A 134 -5.67 -8.12 -14.81
CA HIS A 134 -6.01 -9.27 -15.65
C HIS A 134 -6.77 -10.36 -14.88
N GLY A 135 -6.30 -10.71 -13.68
CA GLY A 135 -6.94 -11.70 -12.80
C GLY A 135 -8.38 -11.32 -12.47
N ARG A 136 -8.65 -10.05 -12.23
CA ARG A 136 -10.01 -9.54 -12.05
C ARG A 136 -10.87 -9.69 -13.30
N ALA A 137 -10.32 -9.39 -14.48
CA ALA A 137 -11.06 -9.49 -15.75
C ALA A 137 -11.49 -10.93 -16.07
N VAL A 138 -10.77 -11.93 -15.53
CA VAL A 138 -11.11 -13.36 -15.68
C VAL A 138 -11.80 -13.96 -14.45
N ASN A 139 -12.28 -13.14 -13.52
CA ASN A 139 -13.01 -13.53 -12.30
C ASN A 139 -12.22 -14.46 -11.35
N LEU A 140 -10.91 -14.21 -11.17
CA LEU A 140 -10.15 -14.91 -10.14
C LEU A 140 -10.66 -14.60 -8.72
N ASP A 141 -10.49 -15.56 -7.82
CA ASP A 141 -10.75 -15.38 -6.40
C ASP A 141 -9.96 -14.17 -5.84
N PRO A 142 -10.62 -13.21 -5.15
CA PRO A 142 -9.96 -12.01 -4.65
C PRO A 142 -8.83 -12.27 -3.65
N ALA A 143 -8.99 -13.25 -2.74
CA ALA A 143 -7.97 -13.53 -1.74
C ALA A 143 -6.71 -14.09 -2.41
N ALA A 144 -6.88 -15.05 -3.33
CA ALA A 144 -5.78 -15.61 -4.11
C ALA A 144 -5.03 -14.52 -4.90
N LEU A 145 -5.76 -13.57 -5.50
CA LEU A 145 -5.17 -12.48 -6.25
C LEU A 145 -4.34 -11.53 -5.37
N VAL A 146 -4.84 -11.19 -4.18
CA VAL A 146 -4.11 -10.35 -3.22
C VAL A 146 -2.83 -11.06 -2.74
N LEU A 147 -2.94 -12.35 -2.40
CA LEU A 147 -1.78 -13.15 -1.96
C LEU A 147 -0.71 -13.25 -3.05
N ASP A 148 -1.08 -13.58 -4.29
CA ASP A 148 -0.15 -13.66 -5.42
C ASP A 148 0.58 -12.32 -5.65
N THR A 149 -0.18 -11.22 -5.59
CA THR A 149 0.37 -9.86 -5.73
C THR A 149 1.41 -9.58 -4.64
N ILE A 150 1.10 -9.88 -3.38
CA ILE A 150 2.01 -9.64 -2.26
C ILE A 150 3.24 -10.56 -2.33
N PHE A 151 3.09 -11.83 -2.71
CA PHE A 151 4.23 -12.75 -2.89
C PHE A 151 5.18 -12.27 -3.98
N LYS A 152 4.65 -11.73 -5.08
CA LYS A 152 5.47 -11.14 -6.13
C LYS A 152 6.26 -9.93 -5.60
N ILE A 153 5.61 -9.05 -4.84
CA ILE A 153 6.25 -7.87 -4.21
C ILE A 153 7.35 -8.31 -3.24
N GLN A 154 7.11 -9.34 -2.42
CA GLN A 154 8.11 -9.91 -1.52
C GLN A 154 9.37 -10.35 -2.28
N GLY A 155 9.22 -10.93 -3.48
CA GLY A 155 10.35 -11.35 -4.32
C GLY A 155 11.32 -10.21 -4.65
N ALA A 156 10.81 -8.99 -4.89
CA ALA A 156 11.66 -7.82 -5.16
C ALA A 156 12.40 -7.30 -3.91
N ALA A 157 11.90 -7.59 -2.70
CA ALA A 157 12.59 -7.25 -1.46
C ALA A 157 13.80 -8.15 -1.18
N ALA A 158 13.79 -9.36 -1.74
CA ALA A 158 14.79 -10.39 -1.52
C ALA A 158 15.92 -10.39 -2.56
N SER A 159 15.82 -9.53 -3.58
CA SER A 159 16.76 -9.40 -4.70
C SER A 159 17.80 -8.29 -4.53
#